data_AF-A0A0M3JVN1-F1
#
_entry.id   AF-A0A0M3JVN1-F1
#
_cell.length_a   1.000
_cell.length_b   1.000
_cell.length_c   1.000
_cell.angle_alpha   90.00
_cell.angle_beta   90.00
_cell.angle_gamma   90.00
#
_symmetry.space_group_name_H-M   'P 1'
#
loop_
_entity.id
_entity.type
_entity.pdbx_description
1 polymer ?
#
loop_
_entity_poly.entity_id
_entity_poly.type
_entity_poly.pdbx_seq_one_letter_code
_entity_poly.pdbx_strand_id
1 'polypeptide(L)'
;LQMCRKHIESIYDTDDISSYLSRKEIELQCHWNPIFTGDDLTDFSSATLAIEKRLAIPALMHVIGTAICYSAFCLGTFGHIERSSCTIVSAILYICGGLVILMGVLQFVCVVDDELAPRMKPNAAGEPSKFGFEYGYSFFFSSLSFLPLQMCACFHAFLYFRRYPTAIDKMKVVPGLESKSMFYFTFHISSFT
;
A
#
# COMPACT_ATOMS: atom_id res chain seq x y z
N LEU A 1 0.70 15.83 2.93
CA LEU A 1 1.88 15.52 3.78
C LEU A 1 2.21 16.77 4.58
N GLN A 2 2.50 16.66 5.87
CA GLN A 2 2.94 17.79 6.70
C GLN A 2 4.42 17.57 7.04
N MET A 3 5.28 18.55 6.77
CA MET A 3 6.71 18.44 7.02
C MET A 3 7.03 19.10 8.35
N CYS A 4 7.70 18.40 9.27
CA CYS A 4 8.08 18.96 10.57
C CYS A 4 9.58 18.76 10.79
N ARG A 5 10.33 19.84 11.02
CA ARG A 5 11.74 19.79 11.42
C ARG A 5 11.83 19.90 12.94
N LYS A 6 12.65 19.07 13.58
CA LYS A 6 12.99 19.21 15.01
C LYS A 6 14.40 19.78 15.11
N HIS A 7 14.55 20.98 15.69
CA HIS A 7 15.87 21.50 16.01
C HIS A 7 16.37 20.81 17.29
N ILE A 8 17.52 20.11 17.20
CA ILE A 8 18.22 19.61 18.38
C ILE A 8 19.32 20.64 18.67
N GLU A 9 19.04 21.59 19.56
CA GLU A 9 20.12 22.36 20.17
C GLU A 9 20.97 21.42 21.03
N SER A 10 22.28 21.43 20.78
CA SER A 10 23.27 20.80 21.63
C SER A 10 23.31 21.58 22.95
N ILE A 11 22.61 21.08 23.97
CA ILE A 11 22.65 21.62 25.33
C ILE A 11 24.05 21.39 25.90
N TYR A 12 24.89 22.42 25.81
CA TYR A 12 26.08 22.62 26.65
C TYR A 12 25.99 24.02 27.26
N ASP A 13 24.87 24.34 27.92
CA ASP A 13 24.93 25.06 29.18
C ASP A 13 23.59 24.93 29.89
N THR A 14 23.68 24.56 31.16
CA THR A 14 22.54 24.44 32.07
C THR A 14 22.47 25.78 32.78
N ASP A 15 21.30 26.42 32.84
CA ASP A 15 20.74 26.90 34.12
C ASP A 15 19.35 27.54 33.93
N ASP A 16 18.36 26.81 34.48
CA ASP A 16 17.29 27.27 35.36
C ASP A 16 16.01 28.00 34.91
N ILE A 17 15.70 28.23 33.62
CA ILE A 17 14.38 28.82 33.24
C ILE A 17 13.74 28.20 31.97
N SER A 18 13.86 26.88 31.74
CA SER A 18 13.20 26.21 30.60
C SER A 18 12.40 24.94 30.97
N SER A 19 12.30 24.62 32.26
CA SER A 19 11.64 23.40 32.77
C SER A 19 10.11 23.45 32.78
N TYR A 20 9.48 24.62 32.54
CA TYR A 20 8.02 24.80 32.56
C TYR A 20 7.40 25.31 31.24
N LEU A 21 8.22 25.74 30.27
CA LEU A 21 7.72 26.18 28.97
C LEU A 21 7.66 25.00 27.99
N SER A 22 6.46 24.42 27.93
CA SER A 22 5.85 23.80 26.74
C SER A 22 6.76 22.91 25.89
N ARG A 23 6.84 21.63 26.28
CA ARG A 23 7.26 20.48 25.48
C ARG A 23 6.60 20.38 24.07
N LYS A 24 5.64 21.25 23.73
CA LYS A 24 5.02 21.40 22.41
C LYS A 24 5.76 22.39 21.47
N GLU A 25 6.75 23.14 21.96
CA GLU A 25 7.25 24.35 21.27
C GLU A 25 8.78 24.49 21.29
N ILE A 26 9.51 23.38 21.36
CA ILE A 26 10.90 23.32 20.89
C ILE A 26 10.84 23.24 19.36
N GLU A 27 10.44 24.35 18.75
CA GLU A 27 10.50 24.71 17.33
C GLU A 27 10.26 23.57 16.32
N LEU A 28 9.13 22.86 16.43
CA LEU A 28 8.58 22.10 15.31
C LEU A 28 7.91 23.08 14.34
N GLN A 29 8.70 23.75 13.50
CA GLN A 29 8.17 24.47 12.34
C GLN A 29 7.63 23.43 11.35
N CYS A 30 6.33 23.17 11.46
CA CYS A 30 5.63 22.28 10.56
C CYS A 30 5.04 23.06 9.39
N HIS A 31 5.70 23.02 8.24
CA HIS A 31 5.17 23.65 7.03
C HIS A 31 4.34 22.68 6.20
N TRP A 32 3.26 23.21 5.63
CA TRP A 32 2.52 22.51 4.60
C TRP A 32 3.37 22.38 3.35
N ASN A 33 3.23 21.21 2.76
CA ASN A 33 3.94 20.80 1.56
C ASN A 33 3.79 21.85 0.44
N PRO A 34 4.87 22.34 -0.17
CA PRO A 34 4.84 23.45 -1.12
C PRO A 34 3.99 23.18 -2.36
N ILE A 35 3.78 21.91 -2.75
CA ILE A 35 2.82 21.54 -3.81
C ILE A 35 1.39 22.04 -3.54
N PHE A 36 0.97 22.18 -2.28
CA PHE A 36 -0.37 22.64 -1.91
C PHE A 36 -0.44 24.14 -1.62
N THR A 37 0.65 24.74 -1.15
CA THR A 37 0.68 26.14 -0.70
C THR A 37 1.22 27.09 -1.77
N GLY A 38 2.00 26.59 -2.73
CA GLY A 38 2.63 27.40 -3.77
C GLY A 38 3.84 28.22 -3.29
N ASP A 39 4.19 28.12 -2.00
CA ASP A 39 5.32 28.83 -1.41
C ASP A 39 6.66 28.16 -1.78
N ASP A 40 7.63 28.95 -2.24
CA ASP A 40 9.00 28.49 -2.56
C ASP A 40 9.80 28.22 -1.27
N LEU A 41 9.61 27.03 -0.69
CA LEU A 41 10.38 26.54 0.47
C LEU A 41 11.71 25.85 0.07
N THR A 42 12.23 26.16 -1.12
CA THR A 42 13.49 25.61 -1.66
C THR A 42 14.69 25.86 -0.74
N ASP A 43 14.68 26.98 -0.02
CA ASP A 43 15.71 27.36 0.97
C ASP A 43 15.65 26.51 2.25
N PHE A 44 14.50 25.89 2.54
CA PHE A 44 14.29 25.07 3.73
C PHE A 44 14.55 23.57 3.48
N SER A 45 14.17 23.03 2.31
CA SER A 45 14.48 21.63 1.97
C SER A 45 14.31 21.28 0.47
N SER A 46 15.33 21.60 -0.33
CA SER A 46 15.46 21.11 -1.73
C SER A 46 15.42 19.57 -1.82
N ALA A 47 15.92 18.90 -0.78
CA ALA A 47 15.93 17.46 -0.60
C ALA A 47 14.53 16.85 -0.56
N THR A 48 13.66 17.41 0.28
CA THR A 48 12.34 16.85 0.52
C THR A 48 11.41 17.14 -0.65
N LEU A 49 11.57 18.27 -1.33
CA LEU A 49 10.84 18.58 -2.56
C LEU A 49 11.16 17.60 -3.70
N ALA A 50 12.41 17.13 -3.81
CA ALA A 50 12.78 16.12 -4.80
C ALA A 50 12.16 14.75 -4.49
N ILE A 51 12.18 14.34 -3.21
CA ILE A 51 11.54 13.10 -2.73
C ILE A 51 10.03 13.16 -3.00
N GLU A 52 9.39 14.28 -2.69
CA GLU A 52 7.95 14.51 -2.84
C GLU A 52 7.49 14.38 -4.30
N LYS A 53 8.23 14.97 -5.25
CA LYS A 53 7.92 14.83 -6.68
C LYS A 53 8.02 13.39 -7.14
N ARG A 54 9.01 12.63 -6.66
CA ARG A 54 9.13 11.18 -6.95
C ARG A 54 8.05 10.35 -6.24
N LEU A 55 7.52 10.84 -5.11
CA LEU A 55 6.48 10.20 -4.33
C LEU A 55 5.08 10.31 -4.95
N ALA A 56 4.88 11.23 -5.88
CA ALA A 56 3.59 11.42 -6.54
C ALA A 56 3.14 10.15 -7.28
N ILE A 57 4.05 9.44 -7.94
CA ILE A 57 3.76 8.21 -8.68
C ILE A 57 3.26 7.08 -7.73
N PRO A 58 4.01 6.67 -6.69
CA PRO A 58 3.53 5.65 -5.77
C PRO A 58 2.26 6.05 -5.03
N ALA A 59 2.06 7.34 -4.72
CA ALA A 59 0.83 7.84 -4.14
C ALA A 59 -0.37 7.69 -5.11
N LEU A 60 -0.20 8.03 -6.39
CA LEU A 60 -1.23 7.84 -7.41
C LEU A 60 -1.57 6.37 -7.60
N MET A 61 -0.57 5.48 -7.64
CA MET A 61 -0.78 4.03 -7.69
C MET A 61 -1.61 3.55 -6.50
N HIS A 62 -1.32 4.04 -5.30
CA HIS A 62 -2.07 3.69 -4.09
C HIS A 62 -3.54 4.14 -4.16
N VAL A 63 -3.80 5.35 -4.69
CA VAL A 63 -5.16 5.87 -4.90
C VAL A 63 -5.92 5.05 -5.94
N ILE A 64 -5.28 4.72 -7.07
CA ILE A 64 -5.86 3.89 -8.12
C ILE A 64 -6.19 2.49 -7.58
N GLY A 65 -5.25 1.87 -6.87
CA GLY A 65 -5.46 0.56 -6.25
C GLY A 65 -6.62 0.56 -5.25
N THR A 66 -6.73 1.62 -4.44
CA THR A 66 -7.85 1.80 -3.50
C THR A 66 -9.19 1.95 -4.22
N ALA A 67 -9.24 2.72 -5.31
CA ALA A 67 -10.45 2.87 -6.13
C ALA A 67 -10.87 1.55 -6.78
N ILE A 68 -9.92 0.73 -7.22
CA ILE A 68 -10.18 -0.63 -7.71
C ILE A 68 -10.78 -1.50 -6.59
N CYS A 69 -10.18 -1.51 -5.39
CA CYS A 69 -10.71 -2.27 -4.26
C CYS A 69 -12.11 -1.79 -3.82
N TYR A 70 -12.39 -0.49 -3.91
CA TYR A 70 -13.72 0.06 -3.64
C TYR A 70 -14.76 -0.40 -4.66
N SER A 71 -14.44 -0.35 -5.95
CA SER A 71 -15.34 -0.88 -6.98
C SER A 71 -15.53 -2.41 -6.86
N ALA A 72 -14.48 -3.14 -6.47
CA ALA A 72 -14.56 -4.57 -6.16
C ALA A 72 -15.53 -4.86 -5.00
N PHE A 73 -15.52 -4.03 -3.95
CA PHE A 73 -16.46 -4.15 -2.83
C PHE A 73 -17.92 -3.99 -3.30
N CYS A 74 -18.20 -2.95 -4.08
CA CYS A 74 -19.53 -2.70 -4.64
C CYS A 74 -19.98 -3.88 -5.52
N LEU A 75 -19.16 -4.32 -6.47
CA LEU A 75 -19.49 -5.45 -7.35
C LEU A 75 -19.67 -6.77 -6.57
N GLY A 76 -18.90 -6.96 -5.50
CA GLY A 76 -19.00 -8.15 -4.65
C GLY A 76 -20.28 -8.19 -3.84
N THR A 77 -20.67 -7.04 -3.26
CA THR A 77 -21.92 -6.91 -2.49
C THR A 77 -23.16 -7.05 -3.37
N PHE A 78 -23.20 -6.35 -4.52
CA PHE A 78 -24.28 -6.52 -5.50
C PHE A 78 -24.34 -7.96 -6.04
N GLY A 79 -23.18 -8.54 -6.39
CA GLY A 79 -23.10 -9.93 -6.84
C GLY A 79 -23.56 -10.95 -5.77
N HIS A 80 -23.35 -10.65 -4.50
CA HIS A 80 -23.81 -11.49 -3.39
C HIS A 80 -25.34 -11.46 -3.25
N ILE A 81 -25.95 -10.28 -3.38
CA ILE A 81 -27.41 -10.09 -3.29
C ILE A 81 -28.10 -10.72 -4.50
N GLU A 82 -27.62 -10.44 -5.71
CA GLU A 82 -28.24 -10.92 -6.96
C GLU A 82 -27.91 -12.39 -7.28
N ARG A 83 -27.05 -13.06 -6.49
CA ARG A 83 -26.52 -14.40 -6.75
C ARG A 83 -25.99 -14.52 -8.19
N SER A 84 -25.10 -13.61 -8.54
CA SER A 84 -24.50 -13.50 -9.87
C SER A 84 -22.99 -13.82 -9.85
N SER A 85 -22.43 -14.14 -11.02
CA SER A 85 -20.99 -14.40 -11.23
C SER A 85 -20.10 -13.17 -10.97
N CYS A 86 -20.69 -11.99 -10.71
CA CYS A 86 -20.00 -10.76 -10.32
C CYS A 86 -19.13 -10.91 -9.06
N THR A 87 -19.42 -11.89 -8.20
CA THR A 87 -18.62 -12.20 -7.00
C THR A 87 -17.21 -12.72 -7.33
N ILE A 88 -17.03 -13.50 -8.42
CA ILE A 88 -15.69 -13.87 -8.92
C ILE A 88 -14.97 -12.63 -9.44
N VAL A 89 -15.66 -11.80 -10.24
CA VAL A 89 -15.07 -10.60 -10.83
C VAL A 89 -14.56 -9.68 -9.72
N SER A 90 -15.35 -9.50 -8.66
CA SER A 90 -14.94 -8.80 -7.44
C SER A 90 -13.69 -9.42 -6.80
N ALA A 91 -13.61 -10.75 -6.65
CA ALA A 91 -12.43 -11.40 -6.09
C ALA A 91 -11.17 -11.15 -6.92
N ILE A 92 -11.27 -11.19 -8.25
CA ILE A 92 -10.15 -10.88 -9.17
C ILE A 92 -9.72 -9.43 -9.02
N LEU A 93 -10.68 -8.49 -8.98
CA LEU A 93 -10.38 -7.07 -8.79
C LEU A 93 -9.73 -6.79 -7.43
N TYR A 94 -10.10 -7.50 -6.36
CA TYR A 94 -9.42 -7.40 -5.07
C TYR A 94 -7.95 -7.85 -5.15
N ILE A 95 -7.66 -8.93 -5.87
CA ILE A 95 -6.28 -9.38 -6.09
C ILE A 95 -5.50 -8.33 -6.89
N CYS A 96 -6.05 -7.85 -8.00
CA CYS A 96 -5.40 -6.83 -8.83
C CYS A 96 -5.17 -5.52 -8.06
N GLY A 97 -6.20 -5.01 -7.39
CA GLY A 97 -6.12 -3.78 -6.58
C GLY A 97 -5.15 -3.90 -5.41
N GLY A 98 -5.16 -5.04 -4.72
CA GLY A 98 -4.21 -5.34 -3.64
C GLY A 98 -2.75 -5.36 -4.12
N LEU A 99 -2.49 -5.97 -5.28
CA LEU A 99 -1.15 -5.97 -5.88
C LEU A 99 -0.70 -4.56 -6.29
N VAL A 100 -1.59 -3.74 -6.85
CA VAL A 100 -1.29 -2.34 -7.18
C VAL A 100 -0.95 -1.53 -5.93
N ILE A 101 -1.71 -1.70 -4.85
CA ILE A 101 -1.44 -1.08 -3.54
C ILE A 101 -0.06 -1.50 -3.01
N LEU A 102 0.24 -2.80 -3.03
CA LEU A 102 1.51 -3.35 -2.59
C LEU A 102 2.69 -2.79 -3.41
N MET A 103 2.55 -2.72 -4.73
CA MET A 103 3.56 -2.12 -5.60
C MET A 103 3.76 -0.63 -5.29
N GLY A 104 2.69 0.13 -5.02
CA GLY A 104 2.80 1.53 -4.61
C GLY A 104 3.57 1.70 -3.30
N VAL A 105 3.33 0.83 -2.31
CA VAL A 105 4.07 0.83 -1.03
C VAL A 105 5.55 0.47 -1.25
N LEU A 106 5.86 -0.55 -2.05
CA LEU A 106 7.24 -0.94 -2.34
C LEU A 106 7.98 0.17 -3.09
N GLN A 107 7.34 0.80 -4.09
CA GLN A 107 7.93 1.94 -4.79
C GLN A 107 8.18 3.13 -3.86
N PHE A 108 7.27 3.39 -2.91
CA PHE A 108 7.50 4.40 -1.88
C PHE A 108 8.78 4.10 -1.08
N VAL A 109 8.95 2.85 -0.63
CA VAL A 109 10.17 2.44 0.11
C VAL A 109 11.41 2.60 -0.75
N CYS A 110 11.38 2.16 -2.02
CA CYS A 110 12.52 2.29 -2.93
C CYS A 110 12.89 3.75 -3.19
N VAL A 111 11.92 4.63 -3.45
CA VAL A 111 12.18 6.07 -3.68
C VAL A 111 12.78 6.72 -2.44
N VAL A 112 12.27 6.36 -1.26
CA VAL A 112 12.79 6.87 0.02
C VAL A 112 14.22 6.35 0.21
N ASP A 113 14.47 5.05 0.04
CA ASP A 113 15.80 4.45 0.16
C ASP A 113 16.81 5.06 -0.82
N ASP A 114 16.47 5.20 -2.10
CA ASP A 114 17.33 5.80 -3.13
C ASP A 114 17.75 7.25 -2.80
N GLU A 115 16.85 8.03 -2.19
CA GLU A 115 17.10 9.43 -1.86
C GLU A 115 17.81 9.61 -0.50
N LEU A 116 17.65 8.66 0.42
CA LEU A 116 18.25 8.68 1.76
C LEU A 116 19.60 7.96 1.82
N ALA A 117 19.80 6.89 1.06
CA ALA A 117 21.04 6.11 1.00
C ALA A 117 22.30 6.97 0.72
N PRO A 118 22.32 7.91 -0.24
CA PRO A 118 23.49 8.77 -0.45
C PRO A 118 23.69 9.82 0.66
N ARG A 119 22.65 10.14 1.43
CA ARG A 119 22.69 11.15 2.52
C ARG A 119 23.01 10.55 3.89
N MET A 120 22.79 9.24 4.05
CA MET A 120 23.10 8.46 5.24
C MET A 120 24.50 7.84 5.23
N LYS A 121 25.21 7.93 4.10
CA LYS A 121 26.59 7.41 3.99
C LYS A 121 27.51 8.23 4.91
N PRO A 122 28.36 7.58 5.73
CA PRO A 122 29.31 8.30 6.57
C PRO A 122 30.22 9.16 5.67
N ASN A 123 30.43 10.41 6.08
CA ASN A 123 31.41 11.28 5.42
C ASN A 123 32.78 10.57 5.41
N ALA A 124 33.64 10.89 4.44
CA ALA A 124 34.99 10.32 4.33
C ALA A 124 35.86 10.47 5.60
N ALA A 125 35.41 11.29 6.56
CA ALA A 125 36.01 11.50 7.88
C ALA A 125 35.56 10.50 8.98
N GLY A 126 34.68 9.53 8.70
CA GLY A 126 34.27 8.49 9.67
C GLY A 126 33.29 8.96 10.76
N GLU A 127 32.74 10.18 10.62
CA GLU A 127 31.76 10.75 11.54
C GLU A 127 30.37 10.12 11.31
N PRO A 128 29.60 9.80 12.36
CA PRO A 128 28.26 9.25 12.22
C PRO A 128 27.37 10.23 11.43
N SER A 129 26.58 9.71 10.48
CA SER A 129 25.62 10.50 9.70
C SER A 129 24.77 11.38 10.63
N LYS A 130 24.81 12.70 10.42
CA LYS A 130 24.05 13.68 11.21
C LYS A 130 22.55 13.68 10.89
N PHE A 131 22.09 12.81 9.99
CA PHE A 131 20.70 12.71 9.54
C PHE A 131 20.13 11.30 9.80
N GLY A 132 19.03 11.24 10.54
CA GLY A 132 18.20 10.04 10.76
C GLY A 132 16.80 10.24 10.21
N PHE A 133 16.20 9.18 9.68
CA PHE A 133 14.84 9.18 9.11
C PHE A 133 14.06 8.03 9.71
N GLU A 134 12.87 8.32 10.26
CA GLU A 134 11.97 7.32 10.83
C GLU A 134 10.63 7.32 10.09
N TYR A 135 10.09 6.13 9.82
CA TYR A 135 8.77 5.96 9.22
C TYR A 135 7.66 6.16 10.26
N GLY A 136 6.62 6.92 9.90
CA GLY A 136 5.45 7.10 10.76
C GLY A 136 4.51 5.89 10.79
N TYR A 137 3.67 5.79 11.82
CA TYR A 137 2.69 4.69 11.97
C TYR A 137 1.76 4.50 10.76
N SER A 138 1.37 5.58 10.07
CA SER A 138 0.50 5.51 8.88
C SER A 138 1.10 4.67 7.75
N PHE A 139 2.43 4.65 7.62
CA PHE A 139 3.11 3.83 6.62
C PHE A 139 2.97 2.33 6.94
N PHE A 140 3.09 1.95 8.21
CA PHE A 140 2.90 0.57 8.64
C PHE A 140 1.46 0.10 8.43
N PHE A 141 0.46 0.94 8.76
CA PHE A 141 -0.94 0.62 8.48
C PHE A 141 -1.23 0.47 6.98
N SER A 142 -0.65 1.35 6.16
CA SER A 142 -0.77 1.27 4.70
C SER A 142 -0.17 -0.04 4.16
N SER A 143 1.01 -0.42 4.64
CA SER A 143 1.65 -1.71 4.29
C SER A 143 0.84 -2.92 4.77
N LEU A 144 0.28 -2.85 5.98
CA LEU A 144 -0.50 -3.92 6.58
C LEU A 144 -1.85 -4.13 5.87
N SER A 145 -2.40 -3.09 5.24
CA SER A 145 -3.71 -3.12 4.56
C SER A 145 -3.80 -4.14 3.40
N PHE A 146 -2.66 -4.57 2.85
CA PHE A 146 -2.63 -5.62 1.83
C PHE A 146 -3.16 -6.97 2.34
N LEU A 147 -2.87 -7.33 3.59
CA LEU A 147 -3.29 -8.62 4.17
C LEU A 147 -4.82 -8.79 4.23
N PRO A 148 -5.60 -7.86 4.83
CA PRO A 148 -7.05 -7.99 4.86
C PRO A 148 -7.66 -7.93 3.45
N LEU A 149 -7.08 -7.18 2.50
CA LEU A 149 -7.56 -7.18 1.11
C LEU A 149 -7.43 -8.57 0.47
N GLN A 150 -6.31 -9.27 0.71
CA GLN A 150 -6.11 -10.62 0.21
C GLN A 150 -7.04 -11.63 0.89
N MET A 151 -7.31 -11.45 2.19
CA MET A 151 -8.31 -12.25 2.91
C MET A 151 -9.72 -12.05 2.33
N CYS A 152 -10.10 -10.81 2.00
CA CYS A 152 -11.37 -10.52 1.32
C CYS A 152 -11.49 -11.23 -0.03
N ALA A 153 -10.43 -11.22 -0.84
CA ALA A 153 -10.40 -11.96 -2.11
C ALA A 153 -10.63 -13.46 -1.90
N CYS A 154 -9.94 -14.06 -0.92
CA CYS A 154 -10.10 -15.47 -0.56
C CYS A 154 -11.54 -15.77 -0.10
N PHE A 155 -12.14 -14.91 0.73
CA PHE A 155 -13.52 -15.10 1.17
C PHE A 155 -14.52 -14.99 0.03
N HIS A 156 -14.36 -14.05 -0.90
CA HIS A 156 -15.24 -13.95 -2.08
C HIS A 156 -15.13 -15.18 -2.98
N ALA A 157 -13.91 -15.66 -3.24
CA ALA A 157 -13.70 -16.89 -4.00
C ALA A 157 -14.29 -18.12 -3.29
N PHE A 158 -14.06 -18.25 -1.98
CA PHE A 158 -14.60 -19.36 -1.18
C PHE A 158 -16.13 -19.35 -1.16
N LEU A 159 -16.75 -18.19 -0.94
CA LEU A 159 -18.20 -18.04 -0.96
C LEU A 159 -18.78 -18.39 -2.34
N TYR A 160 -18.12 -17.99 -3.43
CA TYR A 160 -18.52 -18.37 -4.77
C TYR A 160 -18.49 -19.89 -4.98
N PHE A 161 -17.37 -20.54 -4.64
CA PHE A 161 -17.23 -21.99 -4.81
C PHE A 161 -18.20 -22.80 -3.94
N ARG A 162 -18.55 -22.29 -2.75
CA ARG A 162 -19.55 -22.90 -1.88
C ARG A 162 -20.98 -22.69 -2.39
N ARG A 163 -21.26 -21.56 -3.05
CA ARG A 163 -22.58 -21.21 -3.59
C ARG A 163 -22.93 -21.99 -4.86
N TYR A 164 -21.96 -22.23 -5.75
CA TYR A 164 -22.13 -23.01 -6.98
C TYR A 164 -21.37 -24.34 -6.89
N PRO A 165 -21.90 -25.37 -6.21
CA PRO A 165 -21.23 -26.67 -6.12
C PRO A 165 -21.25 -27.45 -7.44
N THR A 166 -22.22 -27.19 -8.33
CA THR A 166 -22.44 -27.92 -9.57
C THR A 166 -21.34 -27.62 -10.61
N ALA A 167 -20.67 -28.65 -11.11
CA ALA A 167 -19.54 -28.52 -12.06
C ALA A 167 -19.94 -27.79 -13.36
N ILE A 168 -21.19 -27.92 -13.80
CA ILE A 168 -21.71 -27.35 -15.06
C ILE A 168 -21.59 -25.81 -15.10
N ASP A 169 -21.84 -25.12 -13.99
CA ASP A 169 -21.70 -23.65 -13.91
C ASP A 169 -20.25 -23.19 -13.74
N LYS A 170 -19.38 -24.04 -13.16
CA LYS A 170 -17.93 -23.75 -13.04
C LYS A 170 -17.23 -23.86 -14.39
N MET A 171 -17.65 -24.80 -15.23
CA MET A 171 -17.09 -25.06 -16.55
C MET A 171 -17.36 -23.91 -17.55
N LYS A 172 -18.48 -23.18 -17.36
CA LYS A 172 -18.85 -22.04 -18.22
C LYS A 172 -17.94 -20.80 -18.08
N VAL A 173 -17.20 -20.69 -16.98
CA VAL A 173 -16.36 -19.51 -16.65
C VAL A 173 -14.87 -19.75 -16.94
N VAL A 174 -14.41 -21.00 -16.99
CA VAL A 174 -12.99 -21.35 -17.23
C VAL A 174 -12.88 -22.25 -18.46
N PRO A 175 -12.65 -21.70 -19.68
CA PRO A 175 -12.40 -22.51 -20.85
C PRO A 175 -11.08 -23.28 -20.65
N GLY A 176 -11.17 -24.60 -20.43
CA GLY A 176 -10.02 -25.47 -20.19
C GLY A 176 -10.20 -26.51 -19.08
N LEU A 177 -11.22 -26.37 -18.22
CA LEU A 177 -11.53 -27.37 -17.19
C LEU A 177 -12.25 -28.62 -17.76
N GLU A 178 -12.88 -28.49 -18.93
CA GLU A 178 -13.68 -29.54 -19.56
C GLU A 178 -12.85 -30.75 -20.03
N SER A 179 -11.59 -30.50 -20.41
CA SER A 179 -10.68 -31.55 -20.87
C SER A 179 -10.38 -32.59 -19.78
N LYS A 180 -10.28 -32.17 -18.52
CA LYS A 180 -9.91 -33.08 -17.41
C LYS A 180 -11.10 -33.87 -16.87
N SER A 181 -12.29 -33.26 -16.83
CA SER A 181 -13.52 -33.92 -16.39
C SER A 181 -14.04 -34.92 -17.42
N MET A 182 -13.99 -34.59 -18.72
CA MET A 182 -14.33 -35.53 -19.79
C MET A 182 -13.36 -36.71 -19.84
N PHE A 183 -12.05 -36.49 -19.62
CA PHE A 183 -11.09 -37.58 -19.55
C PHE A 183 -11.36 -38.52 -18.37
N TYR A 184 -11.69 -37.99 -17.19
CA TYR A 184 -12.06 -38.80 -16.01
C TYR A 184 -13.36 -39.60 -16.22
N PHE A 185 -14.36 -39.00 -16.86
CA PHE A 185 -15.64 -39.66 -17.14
C PHE A 185 -15.49 -40.76 -18.20
N THR A 186 -14.71 -40.52 -19.25
CA THR A 186 -14.36 -41.54 -20.25
C THR A 186 -13.54 -42.67 -19.63
N PHE A 187 -12.56 -42.37 -18.77
CA PHE A 187 -11.75 -43.39 -18.10
C PHE A 187 -12.58 -44.29 -17.16
N HIS A 188 -13.56 -43.71 -16.46
CA HIS A 188 -14.46 -44.47 -15.59
C HIS A 188 -15.45 -45.34 -16.39
N ILE A 189 -15.88 -44.92 -17.58
CA ILE A 189 -16.73 -45.74 -18.46
C ILE A 189 -15.92 -46.88 -19.11
N SER A 190 -14.67 -46.62 -19.51
CA SER A 190 -13.78 -47.63 -20.08
C SER A 190 -13.23 -48.66 -19.07
N SER A 191 -13.34 -48.42 -17.76
CA SER A 191 -13.03 -49.42 -16.72
C SER A 191 -14.21 -50.34 -16.37
N PHE A 192 -15.41 -50.05 -16.88
CA PHE A 192 -16.63 -50.83 -16.64
C PHE A 192 -17.13 -51.60 -17.88
N THR A 193 -16.40 -51.53 -19.00
CA THR A 193 -16.62 -52.34 -20.22
C THR A 193 -15.43 -53.27 -20.41
#